data_AF-A0A918M4Z0-F1
#
_entry.id   AF-A0A918M4Z0-F1
#
_cell.length_a   1.000
_cell.length_b   1.000
_cell.length_c   1.000
_cell.angle_alpha   90.00
_cell.angle_beta   90.00
_cell.angle_gamma   90.00
#
_symmetry.space_group_name_H-M   'P 1'
#
loop_
_entity.id
_entity.type
_entity.pdbx_description
1 polymer ?
#
loop_
_entity_poly.entity_id
_entity_poly.type
_entity_poly.pdbx_seq_one_letter_code
_entity_poly.pdbx_strand_id
1 'polypeptide(L)'
;MTTTSRRARTGADDGRDTSRDGLRNRAEAHVLTHYAPLWRAVQGNRWLYRKTNAVLTDRAILKAPPRPNPLSTMAPYTSWASLTDRSYVGRHLPPDPAPHPGRPAPDRAAELFRRDGDGARCARSTALLPAFAQWFTDGFLRGHGRGGDPRRTDSPHTIDMVQLYGATAGMTACLREFEGGRLKSRTAGGGEFPPLLCEGGRIKAEFAALKPARWEDVPEPLRDTVFASGGDRAHAHLGPMLVNVLFLREHNRIAGLLARAYPSWDDERIFQTTRNILVVMTIRLVLEEYINHLTPFHFRFRLDPLRTVRASWHRENWSTIEFSLVYRWHSLIPSVYRVAGREVPLAHTLANGRLIEERGMGPLFDDLSRQPAGRMGLFNTDPLLLPIEARTVEVSRELEVASYNDYREHFGFPRATDLRQVTGDPVVRDALHGMYGGVDELDLYVGIFAEDARHGSLFGNLLGRIIGIDSFSEALTNPLLSPRLFTPATFSPEGMDILRRTRSLSDVVHRNLPEDDGRYRVSLGVKRAP
;
A
#
# COMPACT_ATOMS: atom_id res chain seq x y z
N MET A 1 -4.78 38.64 13.50
CA MET A 1 -6.24 38.41 13.62
C MET A 1 -6.44 37.01 14.19
N THR A 2 -6.73 37.00 15.49
CA THR A 2 -7.17 35.92 16.40
C THR A 2 -6.96 34.45 16.03
N THR A 3 -5.85 33.91 16.55
CA THR A 3 -5.63 32.50 16.90
C THR A 3 -6.63 32.03 17.96
N THR A 4 -7.57 31.16 17.59
CA THR A 4 -8.47 30.51 18.55
C THR A 4 -7.95 29.11 18.89
N SER A 5 -7.54 28.94 20.15
CA SER A 5 -7.24 27.65 20.77
C SER A 5 -8.44 26.71 20.66
N ARG A 6 -8.30 25.58 19.97
CA ARG A 6 -9.32 24.51 19.87
C ARG A 6 -9.43 23.76 21.20
N ARG A 7 -10.20 24.30 22.15
CA ARG A 7 -10.73 23.53 23.29
C ARG A 7 -11.92 22.70 22.83
N ALA A 8 -11.87 21.41 23.13
CA ALA A 8 -12.94 20.44 22.89
C ALA A 8 -14.26 20.94 23.51
N ARG A 9 -15.24 21.25 22.66
CA ARG A 9 -16.64 21.34 23.07
C ARG A 9 -17.17 19.91 23.16
N THR A 10 -17.45 19.49 24.39
CA THR A 10 -18.23 18.29 24.72
C THR A 10 -19.70 18.53 24.34
N GLY A 11 -20.03 18.37 23.06
CA GLY A 11 -21.39 18.06 22.63
C GLY A 11 -21.58 16.54 22.68
N ALA A 12 -22.80 16.07 22.94
CA ALA A 12 -23.13 14.65 22.96
C ALA A 12 -22.56 13.93 21.71
N ASP A 13 -21.85 12.82 21.96
CA ASP A 13 -21.18 11.99 20.96
C ASP A 13 -22.23 11.19 20.16
N ASP A 14 -23.01 11.90 19.34
CA ASP A 14 -23.88 11.27 18.35
C ASP A 14 -22.97 10.77 17.21
N GLY A 15 -22.43 9.56 17.38
CA GLY A 15 -21.61 8.90 16.36
C GLY A 15 -22.29 8.83 14.99
N ARG A 16 -21.51 8.53 13.93
CA ARG A 16 -21.99 8.49 12.54
C ARG A 16 -23.32 7.73 12.37
N ASP A 17 -24.25 8.30 11.62
CA ASP A 17 -25.50 7.64 11.24
C ASP A 17 -25.20 6.44 10.31
N THR A 18 -25.42 5.23 10.82
CA THR A 18 -25.17 3.98 10.07
C THR A 18 -26.37 3.48 9.27
N SER A 19 -27.46 4.24 9.17
CA SER A 19 -28.70 3.84 8.48
C SER A 19 -28.46 3.48 7.00
N ARG A 20 -27.46 4.11 6.36
CA ARG A 20 -27.07 3.85 4.95
C ARG A 20 -25.89 2.89 4.77
N ASP A 21 -25.46 2.17 5.81
CA ASP A 21 -24.44 1.11 5.66
C ASP A 21 -25.00 -0.18 5.00
N GLY A 22 -26.32 -0.34 4.96
CA GLY A 22 -26.99 -1.54 4.47
C GLY A 22 -27.04 -2.68 5.50
N LEU A 23 -28.22 -3.28 5.69
CA LEU A 23 -28.46 -4.30 6.73
C LEU A 23 -27.51 -5.50 6.61
N ARG A 24 -27.35 -6.04 5.39
CA ARG A 24 -26.48 -7.20 5.13
C ARG A 24 -25.01 -6.89 5.45
N ASN A 25 -24.51 -5.72 5.07
CA ASN A 25 -23.13 -5.31 5.34
C ASN A 25 -22.89 -5.12 6.84
N ARG A 26 -23.86 -4.55 7.57
CA ARG A 26 -23.78 -4.40 9.03
C ARG A 26 -23.78 -5.76 9.74
N ALA A 27 -24.66 -6.68 9.32
CA ALA A 27 -24.73 -8.03 9.88
C ALA A 27 -23.42 -8.81 9.64
N GLU A 28 -22.89 -8.77 8.42
CA GLU A 28 -21.61 -9.41 8.07
C GLU A 28 -20.45 -8.86 8.92
N ALA A 29 -20.35 -7.54 9.02
CA ALA A 29 -19.32 -6.91 9.84
C ALA A 29 -19.45 -7.27 11.32
N HIS A 30 -20.67 -7.25 11.86
CA HIS A 30 -20.93 -7.65 13.24
C HIS A 30 -20.46 -9.09 13.50
N VAL A 31 -20.81 -10.03 12.62
CA VAL A 31 -20.36 -11.43 12.74
C VAL A 31 -18.83 -11.55 12.70
N LEU A 32 -18.15 -10.81 11.82
CA LEU A 32 -16.68 -10.87 11.66
C LEU A 32 -15.91 -10.20 12.80
N THR A 33 -16.50 -9.20 13.47
CA THR A 33 -15.87 -8.43 14.56
C THR A 33 -16.33 -8.82 15.95
N HIS A 34 -17.32 -9.71 16.06
CA HIS A 34 -17.84 -10.23 17.33
C HIS A 34 -17.63 -11.76 17.38
N TYR A 35 -17.92 -12.37 18.53
CA TYR A 35 -17.82 -13.83 18.73
C TYR A 35 -16.39 -14.40 18.62
N ALA A 36 -15.40 -13.72 19.19
CA ALA A 36 -14.00 -14.19 19.18
C ALA A 36 -13.81 -15.68 19.56
N PRO A 37 -14.51 -16.27 20.57
CA PRO A 37 -14.38 -17.70 20.87
C PRO A 37 -14.79 -18.62 19.73
N LEU A 38 -15.88 -18.28 19.01
CA LEU A 38 -16.34 -19.03 17.84
C LEU A 38 -15.28 -19.01 16.74
N TRP A 39 -14.73 -17.83 16.44
CA TRP A 39 -13.67 -17.70 15.43
C TRP A 39 -12.40 -18.45 15.82
N ARG A 40 -12.03 -18.50 17.10
CA ARG A 40 -10.91 -19.34 17.57
C ARG A 40 -11.20 -20.82 17.36
N ALA A 41 -12.41 -21.29 17.66
CA ALA A 41 -12.82 -22.68 17.44
C ALA A 41 -12.78 -23.07 15.95
N VAL A 42 -13.34 -22.22 15.07
CA VAL A 42 -13.28 -22.41 13.62
C VAL A 42 -11.84 -22.47 13.13
N GLN A 43 -10.98 -21.59 13.64
CA GLN A 43 -9.58 -21.52 13.22
C GLN A 43 -8.69 -22.63 13.80
N GLY A 44 -9.10 -23.25 14.91
CA GLY A 44 -8.42 -24.40 15.51
C GLY A 44 -8.56 -25.68 14.68
N ASN A 45 -9.59 -25.80 13.84
CA ASN A 45 -9.79 -26.95 12.97
C ASN A 45 -9.30 -26.66 11.54
N ARG A 46 -8.33 -27.44 11.06
CA ARG A 46 -7.68 -27.22 9.74
C ARG A 46 -8.67 -27.24 8.57
N TRP A 47 -9.65 -28.14 8.58
CA TRP A 47 -10.63 -28.24 7.49
C TRP A 47 -11.59 -27.05 7.50
N LEU A 48 -12.15 -26.72 8.68
CA LEU A 48 -13.03 -25.56 8.85
C LEU A 48 -12.31 -24.26 8.54
N TYR A 49 -11.06 -24.12 8.96
CA TYR A 49 -10.22 -22.97 8.67
C TYR A 49 -10.10 -22.76 7.15
N ARG A 50 -9.67 -23.79 6.41
CA ARG A 50 -9.48 -23.68 4.96
C ARG A 50 -10.77 -23.34 4.23
N LYS A 51 -11.87 -24.01 4.59
CA LYS A 51 -13.19 -23.75 4.00
C LYS A 51 -13.65 -22.32 4.30
N THR A 52 -13.53 -21.88 5.54
CA THR A 52 -13.91 -20.53 5.97
C THR A 52 -13.04 -19.47 5.32
N ASN A 53 -11.73 -19.67 5.24
CA ASN A 53 -10.79 -18.78 4.56
C ASN A 53 -11.23 -18.56 3.11
N ALA A 54 -11.48 -19.64 2.38
CA ALA A 54 -11.95 -19.57 1.00
C ALA A 54 -13.30 -18.83 0.87
N VAL A 55 -14.28 -19.15 1.73
CA VAL A 55 -15.61 -18.52 1.69
C VAL A 55 -15.52 -17.02 2.00
N LEU A 56 -14.72 -16.61 2.98
CA LEU A 56 -14.58 -15.21 3.35
C LEU A 56 -13.80 -14.42 2.30
N THR A 57 -12.75 -15.00 1.71
CA THR A 57 -12.05 -14.40 0.56
C THR A 57 -12.99 -14.24 -0.64
N ASP A 58 -13.74 -15.28 -1.01
CA ASP A 58 -14.73 -15.20 -2.09
C ASP A 58 -15.78 -14.11 -1.82
N ARG A 59 -16.28 -14.04 -0.59
CA ARG A 59 -17.25 -13.01 -0.18
C ARG A 59 -16.68 -11.61 -0.20
N ALA A 60 -15.39 -11.42 0.06
CA ALA A 60 -14.74 -10.12 -0.01
C ALA A 60 -14.59 -9.66 -1.47
N ILE A 61 -14.16 -10.55 -2.37
CA ILE A 61 -13.91 -10.23 -3.79
C ILE A 61 -15.21 -10.08 -4.58
N LEU A 62 -16.18 -10.97 -4.39
CA LEU A 62 -17.45 -10.98 -5.16
C LEU A 62 -18.45 -9.91 -4.72
N LYS A 63 -17.97 -8.83 -4.10
CA LYS A 63 -18.74 -7.62 -3.85
C LYS A 63 -18.73 -6.65 -5.03
N ALA A 64 -17.91 -6.93 -6.04
CA ALA A 64 -17.97 -6.33 -7.36
C ALA A 64 -18.04 -7.44 -8.43
N PRO A 65 -18.48 -7.10 -9.66
CA PRO A 65 -18.35 -8.02 -10.79
C PRO A 65 -16.90 -8.48 -10.97
N PRO A 66 -16.65 -9.78 -11.22
CA PRO A 66 -15.30 -10.27 -11.48
C PRO A 66 -14.75 -9.71 -12.79
N ARG A 67 -13.43 -9.54 -12.86
CA ARG A 67 -12.71 -9.13 -14.08
C ARG A 67 -12.97 -10.10 -15.26
N PRO A 68 -12.73 -9.69 -16.53
CA PRO A 68 -12.22 -8.39 -16.97
C PRO A 68 -13.23 -7.27 -16.73
N ASN A 69 -12.73 -6.10 -16.37
CA ASN A 69 -13.56 -4.90 -16.34
C ASN A 69 -13.88 -4.49 -17.79
N PRO A 70 -15.12 -4.05 -18.09
CA PRO A 70 -15.50 -3.68 -19.46
C PRO A 70 -14.83 -2.40 -19.93
N LEU A 71 -14.28 -1.60 -19.02
CA LEU A 71 -13.77 -0.26 -19.27
C LEU A 71 -12.36 -0.05 -18.70
N SER A 72 -11.62 0.84 -19.36
CA SER A 72 -10.37 1.41 -18.91
C SER A 72 -10.41 2.93 -19.09
N THR A 73 -9.37 3.63 -18.66
CA THR A 73 -9.20 5.06 -18.89
C THR A 73 -8.93 5.41 -20.37
N MET A 74 -8.81 4.42 -21.27
CA MET A 74 -8.59 4.64 -22.70
C MET A 74 -9.80 5.29 -23.38
N ALA A 75 -11.00 4.77 -23.11
CA ALA A 75 -12.22 5.16 -23.82
C ALA A 75 -13.47 4.97 -22.93
N PRO A 76 -14.54 5.74 -23.18
CA PRO A 76 -15.80 5.61 -22.44
C PRO A 76 -16.65 4.38 -22.85
N TYR A 77 -16.13 3.53 -23.73
CA TYR A 77 -16.80 2.32 -24.23
C TYR A 77 -15.81 1.17 -24.37
N THR A 78 -16.34 -0.06 -24.44
CA THR A 78 -15.54 -1.27 -24.64
C THR A 78 -15.09 -1.39 -26.09
N SER A 79 -13.79 -1.55 -26.31
CA SER A 79 -13.18 -1.90 -27.59
C SER A 79 -12.08 -2.95 -27.39
N TRP A 80 -11.64 -3.59 -28.47
CA TRP A 80 -10.51 -4.52 -28.37
C TRP A 80 -9.25 -3.83 -27.83
N ALA A 81 -8.98 -2.60 -28.27
CA ALA A 81 -7.86 -1.80 -27.78
C ALA A 81 -7.98 -1.52 -26.27
N SER A 82 -9.15 -1.09 -25.79
CA SER A 82 -9.36 -0.78 -24.37
C SER A 82 -9.29 -2.00 -23.46
N LEU A 83 -9.49 -3.21 -23.99
CA LEU A 83 -9.42 -4.49 -23.28
C LEU A 83 -8.05 -5.17 -23.35
N THR A 84 -7.09 -4.63 -24.12
CA THR A 84 -5.79 -5.29 -24.33
C THR A 84 -4.59 -4.37 -24.13
N ASP A 85 -4.75 -3.05 -24.30
CA ASP A 85 -3.69 -2.08 -24.03
C ASP A 85 -3.56 -1.80 -22.52
N ARG A 86 -2.70 -2.57 -21.88
CA ARG A 86 -2.36 -2.47 -20.45
C ARG A 86 -1.49 -1.26 -20.11
N SER A 87 -1.21 -0.36 -21.05
CA SER A 87 -0.67 0.96 -20.71
C SER A 87 -1.72 1.92 -20.15
N TYR A 88 -2.99 1.51 -20.13
CA TYR A 88 -4.11 2.24 -19.53
C TYR A 88 -4.57 1.59 -18.22
N VAL A 89 -5.19 2.38 -17.35
CA VAL A 89 -5.69 1.93 -16.06
C VAL A 89 -7.11 1.38 -16.21
N GLY A 90 -7.45 0.28 -15.54
CA GLY A 90 -8.82 -0.22 -15.51
C GLY A 90 -9.76 0.74 -14.75
N ARG A 91 -11.07 0.58 -14.90
CA ARG A 91 -12.07 1.28 -14.07
C ARG A 91 -13.31 0.43 -13.84
N HIS A 92 -13.99 0.64 -12.72
CA HIS A 92 -15.21 -0.08 -12.34
C HIS A 92 -16.47 0.57 -12.92
N LEU A 93 -16.53 1.91 -12.90
CA LEU A 93 -17.65 2.67 -13.44
C LEU A 93 -17.23 3.40 -14.73
N PRO A 94 -18.19 3.67 -15.65
CA PRO A 94 -17.93 4.53 -16.79
C PRO A 94 -17.48 5.93 -16.35
N PRO A 95 -16.80 6.67 -17.24
CA PRO A 95 -16.62 8.10 -17.02
C PRO A 95 -17.96 8.78 -16.82
N ASP A 96 -18.03 9.67 -15.84
CA ASP A 96 -19.18 10.53 -15.60
C ASP A 96 -18.93 11.90 -16.24
N PRO A 97 -19.46 12.16 -17.45
CA PRO A 97 -19.26 13.42 -18.15
C PRO A 97 -20.11 14.54 -17.57
N ALA A 98 -21.03 14.25 -16.63
CA ALA A 98 -21.89 15.28 -16.05
C ALA A 98 -21.03 16.26 -15.25
N PRO A 99 -20.99 17.55 -15.62
CA PRO A 99 -20.30 18.53 -14.79
C PRO A 99 -21.02 18.59 -13.45
N HIS A 100 -20.25 18.47 -12.38
CA HIS A 100 -20.67 18.79 -11.02
C HIS A 100 -20.25 20.24 -10.73
N PRO A 101 -21.02 21.27 -11.17
CA PRO A 101 -20.60 22.67 -11.10
C PRO A 101 -20.44 23.16 -9.65
N GLY A 102 -21.03 22.46 -8.68
CA GLY A 102 -20.90 22.76 -7.26
C GLY A 102 -19.55 22.36 -6.64
N ARG A 103 -18.69 21.63 -7.36
CA ARG A 103 -17.42 21.15 -6.80
C ARG A 103 -16.39 22.29 -6.66
N PRO A 104 -15.67 22.37 -5.53
CA PRO A 104 -14.61 23.36 -5.34
C PRO A 104 -13.41 23.04 -6.25
N ALA A 105 -12.57 24.03 -6.58
CA ALA A 105 -11.31 23.78 -7.31
C ALA A 105 -10.43 22.72 -6.59
N PRO A 106 -9.60 21.93 -7.30
CA PRO A 106 -8.79 20.87 -6.69
C PRO A 106 -7.94 21.32 -5.50
N ASP A 107 -7.28 22.47 -5.58
CA ASP A 107 -6.50 23.03 -4.47
C ASP A 107 -7.38 23.35 -3.25
N ARG A 108 -8.60 23.83 -3.48
CA ARG A 108 -9.57 24.11 -2.42
C ARG A 108 -10.11 22.83 -1.79
N ALA A 109 -10.33 21.78 -2.59
CA ALA A 109 -10.69 20.46 -2.07
C ALA A 109 -9.55 19.85 -1.25
N ALA A 110 -8.29 20.03 -1.69
CA ALA A 110 -7.12 19.52 -0.99
C ALA A 110 -6.98 20.12 0.42
N GLU A 111 -7.44 21.34 0.66
CA GLU A 111 -7.45 21.95 2.00
C GLU A 111 -8.22 21.11 3.03
N LEU A 112 -9.21 20.29 2.61
CA LEU A 112 -9.88 19.35 3.51
C LEU A 112 -8.93 18.31 4.09
N PHE A 113 -7.79 18.06 3.46
CA PHE A 113 -6.80 17.10 3.92
C PHE A 113 -5.73 17.75 4.81
N ARG A 114 -5.55 19.09 4.78
CA ARG A 114 -4.45 19.75 5.48
C ARG A 114 -4.46 19.46 6.99
N ARG A 115 -3.35 18.96 7.51
CA ARG A 115 -3.11 18.79 8.94
C ARG A 115 -2.85 20.14 9.60
N ASP A 116 -3.56 20.39 10.70
CA ASP A 116 -3.25 21.48 11.64
C ASP A 116 -2.47 20.93 12.84
N GLY A 117 -1.38 21.60 13.22
CA GLY A 117 -0.56 21.22 14.38
C GLY A 117 -0.03 19.78 14.31
N ASP A 118 -0.04 19.06 15.43
CA ASP A 118 0.51 17.70 15.54
C ASP A 118 -0.30 16.62 14.79
N GLY A 119 -1.52 16.95 14.34
CA GLY A 119 -2.44 16.02 13.72
C GLY A 119 -3.01 14.95 14.66
N ALA A 120 -4.03 14.25 14.18
CA ALA A 120 -4.60 13.11 14.89
C ALA A 120 -3.69 11.88 14.72
N ARG A 121 -3.48 11.12 15.80
CA ARG A 121 -2.68 9.89 15.79
C ARG A 121 -3.57 8.65 15.66
N CYS A 122 -3.08 7.63 14.98
CA CYS A 122 -3.74 6.34 14.90
C CYS A 122 -3.56 5.57 16.21
N ALA A 123 -4.66 5.12 16.80
CA ALA A 123 -4.62 4.32 18.03
C ALA A 123 -4.13 2.88 17.80
N ARG A 124 -4.21 2.38 16.55
CA ARG A 124 -3.97 0.97 16.21
C ARG A 124 -2.64 0.74 15.50
N SER A 125 -2.21 1.66 14.65
CA SER A 125 -1.08 1.44 13.73
C SER A 125 0.13 2.30 14.02
N THR A 126 1.30 1.73 13.77
CA THR A 126 2.60 2.37 13.91
C THR A 126 3.03 3.01 12.60
N ALA A 127 4.06 3.86 12.63
CA ALA A 127 4.65 4.47 11.44
C ALA A 127 5.26 3.43 10.47
N LEU A 128 5.49 2.18 10.93
CA LEU A 128 5.88 1.08 10.06
C LEU A 128 4.77 0.67 9.07
N LEU A 129 3.49 0.86 9.42
CA LEU A 129 2.38 0.53 8.51
C LEU A 129 2.43 1.33 7.20
N PRO A 130 2.42 2.68 7.20
CA PRO A 130 2.51 3.44 5.96
C PRO A 130 3.84 3.23 5.23
N ALA A 131 4.94 2.96 5.95
CA ALA A 131 6.23 2.62 5.34
C ALA A 131 6.15 1.34 4.48
N PHE A 132 5.61 0.26 5.03
CA PHE A 132 5.42 -0.99 4.29
C PHE A 132 4.36 -0.84 3.19
N ALA A 133 3.24 -0.18 3.49
CA ALA A 133 2.16 0.02 2.53
C ALA A 133 2.64 0.74 1.27
N GLN A 134 3.33 1.88 1.44
CA GLN A 134 3.83 2.65 0.31
C GLN A 134 4.84 1.86 -0.52
N TRP A 135 5.85 1.25 0.12
CA TRP A 135 6.84 0.43 -0.58
C TRP A 135 6.19 -0.71 -1.38
N PHE A 136 5.19 -1.38 -0.79
CA PHE A 136 4.47 -2.46 -1.44
C PHE A 136 3.69 -1.95 -2.66
N THR A 137 2.91 -0.89 -2.51
CA THR A 137 2.03 -0.39 -3.58
C THR A 137 2.78 0.31 -4.70
N ASP A 138 3.92 0.95 -4.42
CA ASP A 138 4.76 1.58 -5.44
C ASP A 138 5.30 0.56 -6.48
N GLY A 139 5.22 -0.74 -6.16
CA GLY A 139 5.51 -1.84 -7.08
C GLY A 139 4.51 -1.99 -8.22
N PHE A 140 3.25 -1.57 -8.04
CA PHE A 140 2.21 -1.79 -9.06
C PHE A 140 1.22 -0.62 -9.25
N LEU A 141 1.09 0.33 -8.33
CA LEU A 141 0.27 1.53 -8.52
C LEU A 141 1.12 2.67 -9.12
N ARG A 142 1.39 2.57 -10.41
CA ARG A 142 2.39 3.40 -11.12
C ARG A 142 1.75 4.30 -12.18
N GLY A 143 0.85 5.20 -11.76
CA GLY A 143 0.29 6.22 -12.65
C GLY A 143 1.36 7.21 -13.12
N HIS A 144 1.17 7.78 -14.32
CA HIS A 144 2.07 8.80 -14.86
C HIS A 144 2.10 10.05 -13.97
N GLY A 145 3.29 10.63 -13.82
CA GLY A 145 3.53 11.80 -12.97
C GLY A 145 3.06 13.11 -13.61
N ARG A 146 3.50 14.23 -13.03
CA ARG A 146 3.19 15.57 -13.55
C ARG A 146 3.65 15.70 -15.00
N GLY A 147 2.75 16.13 -15.89
CA GLY A 147 3.01 16.29 -17.32
C GLY A 147 2.87 15.02 -18.16
N GLY A 148 2.61 13.86 -17.55
CA GLY A 148 2.23 12.64 -18.27
C GLY A 148 0.72 12.54 -18.53
N ASP A 149 0.32 11.58 -19.38
CA ASP A 149 -1.09 11.32 -19.66
C ASP A 149 -1.75 10.68 -18.41
N PRO A 150 -2.71 11.34 -17.75
CA PRO A 150 -3.36 10.81 -16.53
C PRO A 150 -4.09 9.49 -16.76
N ARG A 151 -4.40 9.15 -18.03
CA ARG A 151 -5.03 7.89 -18.39
C ARG A 151 -4.04 6.72 -18.40
N ARG A 152 -2.73 6.99 -18.47
CA ARG A 152 -1.71 5.97 -18.68
C ARG A 152 -0.95 5.60 -17.41
N THR A 153 -0.35 4.42 -17.43
CA THR A 153 0.36 3.83 -16.30
C THR A 153 1.56 3.00 -16.76
N ASP A 154 2.59 2.95 -15.92
CA ASP A 154 3.73 2.04 -16.03
C ASP A 154 3.56 0.84 -15.07
N SER A 155 2.32 0.50 -14.74
CA SER A 155 1.99 -0.61 -13.85
C SER A 155 2.31 -1.94 -14.53
N PRO A 156 3.00 -2.88 -13.85
CA PRO A 156 3.02 -4.27 -14.27
C PRO A 156 1.64 -4.95 -14.10
N HIS A 157 0.70 -4.29 -13.40
CA HIS A 157 -0.63 -4.79 -13.04
C HIS A 157 -0.59 -6.13 -12.29
N THR A 158 0.53 -6.43 -11.65
CA THR A 158 0.75 -7.64 -10.86
C THR A 158 1.84 -7.36 -9.84
N ILE A 159 1.91 -8.19 -8.81
CA ILE A 159 2.97 -8.13 -7.80
C ILE A 159 4.19 -8.86 -8.36
N ASP A 160 5.15 -8.12 -8.92
CA ASP A 160 6.37 -8.66 -9.54
C ASP A 160 7.67 -8.11 -8.93
N MET A 161 7.55 -7.31 -7.87
CA MET A 161 8.64 -6.66 -7.14
C MET A 161 9.40 -5.59 -7.95
N VAL A 162 8.74 -4.89 -8.89
CA VAL A 162 9.32 -3.74 -9.62
C VAL A 162 9.98 -2.69 -8.73
N GLN A 163 9.45 -2.43 -7.53
CA GLN A 163 10.05 -1.49 -6.59
C GLN A 163 11.48 -1.88 -6.17
N LEU A 164 11.85 -3.16 -6.27
CA LEU A 164 13.19 -3.65 -6.01
C LEU A 164 14.00 -3.82 -7.31
N TYR A 165 13.40 -4.45 -8.33
CA TYR A 165 14.12 -4.89 -9.54
C TYR A 165 14.05 -3.91 -10.73
N GLY A 166 13.19 -2.90 -10.68
CA GLY A 166 12.97 -1.95 -11.78
C GLY A 166 11.97 -2.48 -12.82
N ALA A 167 11.37 -1.53 -13.56
CA ALA A 167 10.28 -1.80 -14.51
C ALA A 167 10.74 -2.33 -15.88
N THR A 168 12.04 -2.24 -16.20
CA THR A 168 12.58 -2.65 -17.49
C THR A 168 13.79 -3.56 -17.31
N ALA A 169 14.08 -4.39 -18.30
CA ALA A 169 15.27 -5.24 -18.29
C ALA A 169 16.57 -4.44 -18.12
N GLY A 170 16.65 -3.22 -18.68
CA GLY A 170 17.80 -2.34 -18.50
C GLY A 170 17.97 -1.83 -17.06
N MET A 171 16.87 -1.49 -16.39
CA MET A 171 16.88 -1.13 -14.96
C MET A 171 17.26 -2.34 -14.09
N THR A 172 16.72 -3.52 -14.39
CA THR A 172 17.08 -4.74 -13.65
C THR A 172 18.56 -5.07 -13.84
N ALA A 173 19.07 -4.99 -15.07
CA ALA A 173 20.46 -5.27 -15.38
C ALA A 173 21.42 -4.33 -14.63
N CYS A 174 21.15 -3.02 -14.58
CA CYS A 174 22.08 -2.12 -13.91
C CYS A 174 22.15 -2.31 -12.38
N LEU A 175 21.10 -2.87 -11.78
CA LEU A 175 21.00 -3.18 -10.34
C LEU A 175 21.58 -4.56 -9.99
N ARG A 176 21.83 -5.44 -10.96
CA ARG A 176 22.36 -6.79 -10.74
C ARG A 176 23.89 -6.79 -10.64
N GLU A 177 24.39 -7.66 -9.78
CA GLU A 177 25.82 -7.95 -9.69
C GLU A 177 26.28 -8.82 -10.87
N PHE A 178 25.39 -9.67 -11.39
CA PHE A 178 25.70 -10.76 -12.33
C PHE A 178 26.68 -11.81 -11.77
N GLU A 179 26.77 -11.87 -10.45
CA GLU A 179 27.49 -12.90 -9.72
C GLU A 179 26.60 -13.49 -8.60
N GLY A 180 26.49 -14.82 -8.58
CA GLY A 180 25.75 -15.55 -7.53
C GLY A 180 24.25 -15.24 -7.45
N GLY A 181 23.67 -14.68 -8.52
CA GLY A 181 22.28 -14.24 -8.62
C GLY A 181 21.96 -13.02 -7.75
N ARG A 182 22.96 -12.22 -7.38
CA ARG A 182 22.84 -11.12 -6.42
C ARG A 182 22.46 -9.79 -7.07
N LEU A 183 21.91 -8.89 -6.25
CA LEU A 183 21.85 -7.46 -6.52
C LEU A 183 23.15 -6.79 -6.04
N LYS A 184 23.56 -5.74 -6.75
CA LYS A 184 24.66 -4.87 -6.33
C LYS A 184 24.40 -4.35 -4.94
N SER A 185 25.44 -4.31 -4.13
CA SER A 185 25.39 -3.81 -2.75
C SER A 185 26.76 -3.29 -2.34
N ARG A 186 26.80 -2.55 -1.24
CA ARG A 186 28.03 -2.11 -0.59
C ARG A 186 27.95 -2.38 0.90
N THR A 187 29.11 -2.57 1.52
CA THR A 187 29.20 -2.62 2.98
C THR A 187 29.51 -1.23 3.51
N ALA A 188 28.75 -0.78 4.50
CA ALA A 188 28.99 0.48 5.22
C ALA A 188 28.54 0.35 6.68
N GLY A 189 29.31 0.87 7.63
CA GLY A 189 28.95 0.81 9.05
C GLY A 189 28.69 -0.62 9.58
N GLY A 190 29.30 -1.65 8.97
CA GLY A 190 29.09 -3.06 9.32
C GLY A 190 27.89 -3.73 8.64
N GLY A 191 27.00 -2.98 7.96
CA GLY A 191 25.81 -3.50 7.29
C GLY A 191 25.90 -3.50 5.76
N GLU A 192 25.03 -4.29 5.11
CA GLU A 192 24.85 -4.33 3.65
C GLU A 192 23.82 -3.26 3.21
N PHE A 193 24.16 -2.42 2.25
CA PHE A 193 23.29 -1.36 1.74
C PHE A 193 23.28 -1.35 0.21
N PRO A 194 22.23 -0.81 -0.44
CA PRO A 194 22.28 -0.55 -1.86
C PRO A 194 23.46 0.38 -2.22
N PRO A 195 23.98 0.31 -3.45
CA PRO A 195 24.91 1.30 -3.96
C PRO A 195 24.29 2.70 -3.88
N LEU A 196 25.12 3.73 -3.73
CA LEU A 196 24.67 5.10 -3.91
C LEU A 196 24.34 5.33 -5.38
N LEU A 197 23.24 6.04 -5.65
CA LEU A 197 22.80 6.39 -6.99
C LEU A 197 23.75 7.39 -7.67
N CYS A 198 24.31 8.30 -6.87
CA CYS A 198 25.07 9.45 -7.33
C CYS A 198 26.52 9.44 -6.85
N GLU A 199 27.34 10.18 -7.59
CA GLU A 199 28.68 10.63 -7.22
C GLU A 199 28.83 12.09 -7.65
N GLY A 200 29.21 12.98 -6.73
CA GLY A 200 29.32 14.41 -7.01
C GLY A 200 27.99 15.05 -7.43
N GLY A 201 26.88 14.59 -6.86
CA GLY A 201 25.52 15.07 -7.13
C GLY A 201 24.94 14.65 -8.48
N ARG A 202 25.62 13.77 -9.23
CA ARG A 202 25.19 13.27 -10.54
C ARG A 202 24.95 11.77 -10.49
N ILE A 203 23.88 11.32 -11.15
CA ILE A 203 23.57 9.90 -11.30
C ILE A 203 24.76 9.22 -12.01
N LYS A 204 25.31 8.16 -11.39
CA LYS A 204 26.44 7.42 -11.96
C LYS A 204 26.06 6.81 -13.30
N ALA A 205 27.01 6.72 -14.22
CA ALA A 205 26.79 6.19 -15.57
C ALA A 205 26.22 4.76 -15.56
N GLU A 206 26.65 3.92 -14.60
CA GLU A 206 26.12 2.57 -14.43
C GLU A 206 24.62 2.55 -14.09
N PHE A 207 24.08 3.61 -13.50
CA PHE A 207 22.67 3.73 -13.10
C PHE A 207 21.85 4.65 -14.01
N ALA A 208 22.34 4.98 -15.21
CA ALA A 208 21.65 5.87 -16.15
C ALA A 208 20.25 5.39 -16.58
N ALA A 209 19.96 4.09 -16.43
CA ALA A 209 18.64 3.52 -16.69
C ALA A 209 17.60 3.86 -15.60
N LEU A 210 18.05 4.23 -14.39
CA LEU A 210 17.16 4.53 -13.26
C LEU A 210 16.61 5.95 -13.39
N LYS A 211 15.31 6.08 -13.11
CA LYS A 211 14.57 7.35 -13.21
C LYS A 211 13.86 7.63 -11.88
N PRO A 212 14.55 8.23 -10.89
CA PRO A 212 13.90 8.64 -9.65
C PRO A 212 12.81 9.68 -9.95
N ALA A 213 11.63 9.50 -9.36
CA ALA A 213 10.53 10.45 -9.47
C ALA A 213 10.83 11.71 -8.65
N ARG A 214 10.45 12.89 -9.15
CA ARG A 214 10.68 14.19 -8.47
C ARG A 214 12.16 14.45 -8.16
N TRP A 215 13.05 14.05 -9.06
CA TRP A 215 14.49 14.20 -8.88
C TRP A 215 14.93 15.67 -8.75
N GLU A 216 14.23 16.55 -9.44
CA GLU A 216 14.37 18.00 -9.37
C GLU A 216 14.13 18.57 -7.97
N ASP A 217 13.33 17.90 -7.15
CA ASP A 217 13.02 18.32 -5.78
C ASP A 217 14.04 17.80 -4.74
N VAL A 218 14.99 16.94 -5.15
CA VAL A 218 15.99 16.38 -4.23
C VAL A 218 17.07 17.44 -3.93
N PRO A 219 17.24 17.83 -2.65
CA PRO A 219 18.26 18.80 -2.26
C PRO A 219 19.66 18.33 -2.67
N GLU A 220 20.47 19.21 -3.25
CA GLU A 220 21.82 18.89 -3.71
C GLU A 220 22.69 18.17 -2.66
N PRO A 221 22.71 18.58 -1.37
CA PRO A 221 23.50 17.91 -0.34
C PRO A 221 23.07 16.46 -0.03
N LEU A 222 21.86 16.07 -0.44
CA LEU A 222 21.31 14.74 -0.19
C LEU A 222 21.42 13.82 -1.41
N ARG A 223 21.75 14.34 -2.61
CA ARG A 223 21.81 13.53 -3.84
C ARG A 223 22.78 12.36 -3.74
N ASP A 224 23.94 12.58 -3.12
CA ASP A 224 24.96 11.55 -2.88
C ASP A 224 24.62 10.61 -1.72
N THR A 225 23.46 10.76 -1.09
CA THR A 225 22.94 9.84 -0.07
C THR A 225 21.81 8.96 -0.58
N VAL A 226 21.34 9.17 -1.81
CA VAL A 226 20.25 8.40 -2.40
C VAL A 226 20.73 7.02 -2.81
N PHE A 227 19.97 5.99 -2.47
CA PHE A 227 20.24 4.61 -2.88
C PHE A 227 19.76 4.33 -4.31
N ALA A 228 20.59 3.64 -5.09
CA ALA A 228 20.17 3.05 -6.36
C ALA A 228 19.12 1.96 -6.09
N SER A 229 17.94 2.08 -6.71
CA SER A 229 16.80 1.20 -6.48
C SER A 229 15.92 1.11 -7.72
N GLY A 230 15.17 0.01 -7.84
CA GLY A 230 14.26 -0.23 -8.96
C GLY A 230 13.04 0.70 -8.96
N GLY A 231 12.53 1.03 -7.78
CA GLY A 231 11.39 1.92 -7.60
C GLY A 231 11.76 3.40 -7.75
N ASP A 232 11.09 4.09 -8.66
CA ASP A 232 11.21 5.53 -8.87
C ASP A 232 10.90 6.37 -7.62
N ARG A 233 10.03 5.89 -6.72
CA ARG A 233 9.61 6.56 -5.49
C ARG A 233 10.27 6.02 -4.22
N ALA A 234 11.25 5.12 -4.34
CA ALA A 234 11.88 4.49 -3.18
C ALA A 234 12.48 5.51 -2.19
N HIS A 235 12.92 6.67 -2.69
CA HIS A 235 13.52 7.77 -1.92
C HIS A 235 12.52 8.79 -1.35
N ALA A 236 11.21 8.51 -1.45
CA ALA A 236 10.17 9.47 -1.07
C ALA A 236 10.23 9.91 0.39
N HIS A 237 10.60 9.04 1.34
CA HIS A 237 10.94 9.38 2.72
C HIS A 237 11.55 8.14 3.42
N LEU A 238 11.88 8.25 4.71
CA LEU A 238 12.55 7.20 5.51
C LEU A 238 11.93 5.80 5.36
N GLY A 239 10.60 5.70 5.39
CA GLY A 239 9.86 4.44 5.42
C GLY A 239 10.12 3.53 4.22
N PRO A 240 9.72 3.91 3.00
CA PRO A 240 9.92 3.08 1.81
C PRO A 240 11.39 2.81 1.52
N MET A 241 12.30 3.76 1.81
CA MET A 241 13.75 3.52 1.69
C MET A 241 14.19 2.37 2.60
N LEU A 242 13.81 2.39 3.88
CA LEU A 242 14.17 1.36 4.85
C LEU A 242 13.67 -0.03 4.45
N VAL A 243 12.41 -0.12 4.02
CA VAL A 243 11.83 -1.39 3.56
C VAL A 243 12.53 -1.88 2.29
N ASN A 244 12.92 -0.97 1.39
CA ASN A 244 13.68 -1.34 0.20
C ASN A 244 15.05 -1.93 0.51
N VAL A 245 15.80 -1.34 1.46
CA VAL A 245 17.08 -1.90 1.94
C VAL A 245 16.88 -3.30 2.51
N LEU A 246 15.83 -3.51 3.33
CA LEU A 246 15.51 -4.82 3.90
C LEU A 246 15.33 -5.89 2.82
N PHE A 247 14.55 -5.59 1.77
CA PHE A 247 14.27 -6.58 0.72
C PHE A 247 15.43 -6.78 -0.25
N LEU A 248 16.33 -5.80 -0.41
CA LEU A 248 17.62 -6.03 -1.08
C LEU A 248 18.46 -7.05 -0.31
N ARG A 249 18.60 -6.88 1.01
CA ARG A 249 19.33 -7.85 1.85
C ARG A 249 18.69 -9.23 1.80
N GLU A 250 17.36 -9.31 1.88
CA GLU A 250 16.67 -10.59 1.80
C GLU A 250 16.88 -11.28 0.44
N HIS A 251 16.91 -10.52 -0.66
CA HIS A 251 17.27 -11.08 -1.97
C HIS A 251 18.68 -11.68 -1.93
N ASN A 252 19.68 -10.90 -1.52
CA ASN A 252 21.08 -11.31 -1.49
C ASN A 252 21.32 -12.49 -0.54
N ARG A 253 20.58 -12.56 0.59
CA ARG A 253 20.60 -13.68 1.54
C ARG A 253 20.05 -14.96 0.92
N ILE A 254 18.90 -14.89 0.24
CA ILE A 254 18.30 -16.05 -0.46
C ILE A 254 19.18 -16.50 -1.61
N ALA A 255 19.66 -15.58 -2.45
CA ALA A 255 20.54 -15.87 -3.57
C ALA A 255 21.80 -16.63 -3.09
N GLY A 256 22.43 -16.16 -2.01
CA GLY A 256 23.58 -16.85 -1.40
C GLY A 256 23.24 -18.25 -0.83
N LEU A 257 22.02 -18.46 -0.31
CA LEU A 257 21.59 -19.79 0.12
C LEU A 257 21.40 -20.73 -1.07
N LEU A 258 20.80 -20.26 -2.16
CA LEU A 258 20.61 -21.03 -3.37
C LEU A 258 21.94 -21.36 -4.05
N ALA A 259 22.86 -20.39 -4.15
CA ALA A 259 24.19 -20.59 -4.71
C ALA A 259 24.96 -21.71 -3.97
N ARG A 260 24.85 -21.76 -2.63
CA ARG A 260 25.46 -22.82 -1.82
C ARG A 260 24.77 -24.18 -1.98
N ALA A 261 23.44 -24.20 -2.02
CA ALA A 261 22.66 -25.43 -2.16
C ALA A 261 22.76 -26.02 -3.58
N TYR A 262 22.96 -25.17 -4.59
CA TYR A 262 22.99 -25.52 -6.01
C TYR A 262 24.23 -24.95 -6.72
N PRO A 263 25.43 -25.51 -6.49
CA PRO A 263 26.67 -25.01 -7.09
C PRO A 263 26.70 -25.06 -8.62
N SER A 264 25.82 -25.84 -9.25
CA SER A 264 25.72 -25.98 -10.70
C SER A 264 24.74 -24.99 -11.35
N TRP A 265 24.04 -24.15 -10.58
CA TRP A 265 23.15 -23.15 -11.14
C TRP A 265 23.95 -21.91 -11.53
N ASP A 266 23.60 -21.34 -12.69
CA ASP A 266 24.17 -20.07 -13.12
C ASP A 266 23.54 -18.87 -12.39
N ASP A 267 24.14 -17.70 -12.58
CA ASP A 267 23.68 -16.44 -12.00
C ASP A 267 22.21 -16.14 -12.33
N GLU A 268 21.82 -16.32 -13.59
CA GLU A 268 20.46 -16.01 -14.06
C GLU A 268 19.42 -16.87 -13.36
N ARG A 269 19.65 -18.19 -13.26
CA ARG A 269 18.73 -19.09 -12.59
C ARG A 269 18.61 -18.76 -11.10
N ILE A 270 19.71 -18.45 -10.42
CA ILE A 270 19.68 -18.07 -9.00
C ILE A 270 18.89 -16.76 -8.83
N PHE A 271 19.16 -15.76 -9.66
CA PHE A 271 18.46 -14.46 -9.63
C PHE A 271 16.94 -14.63 -9.82
N GLN A 272 16.51 -15.33 -10.87
CA GLN A 272 15.09 -15.51 -11.18
C GLN A 272 14.38 -16.36 -10.13
N THR A 273 15.02 -17.43 -9.64
CA THR A 273 14.46 -18.25 -8.56
C THR A 273 14.30 -17.42 -7.29
N THR A 274 15.29 -16.60 -6.96
CA THR A 274 15.24 -15.69 -5.80
C THR A 274 14.11 -14.67 -5.94
N ARG A 275 13.94 -14.06 -7.12
CA ARG A 275 12.82 -13.14 -7.42
C ARG A 275 11.48 -13.82 -7.22
N ASN A 276 11.31 -15.04 -7.73
CA ASN A 276 10.07 -15.81 -7.54
C ASN A 276 9.76 -16.04 -6.05
N ILE A 277 10.75 -16.47 -5.27
CA ILE A 277 10.61 -16.66 -3.82
C ILE A 277 10.17 -15.35 -3.14
N LEU A 278 10.81 -14.22 -3.49
CA LEU A 278 10.49 -12.93 -2.91
C LEU A 278 9.08 -12.43 -3.29
N VAL A 279 8.64 -12.62 -4.53
CA VAL A 279 7.27 -12.28 -4.94
C VAL A 279 6.24 -13.00 -4.07
N VAL A 280 6.38 -14.33 -3.90
CA VAL A 280 5.41 -15.10 -3.11
C VAL A 280 5.55 -14.80 -1.61
N MET A 281 6.76 -14.53 -1.13
CA MET A 281 6.98 -14.08 0.24
C MET A 281 6.22 -12.77 0.51
N THR A 282 6.35 -11.78 -0.37
CA THR A 282 5.64 -10.50 -0.25
C THR A 282 4.13 -10.70 -0.25
N ILE A 283 3.58 -11.50 -1.19
CA ILE A 283 2.15 -11.84 -1.21
C ILE A 283 1.70 -12.45 0.13
N ARG A 284 2.52 -13.34 0.69
CA ARG A 284 2.21 -13.96 1.98
C ARG A 284 2.21 -12.94 3.12
N LEU A 285 3.21 -12.06 3.20
CA LEU A 285 3.23 -10.99 4.21
C LEU A 285 2.01 -10.07 4.08
N VAL A 286 1.63 -9.76 2.84
CA VAL A 286 0.44 -8.95 2.53
C VAL A 286 -0.83 -9.62 3.06
N LEU A 287 -1.05 -10.90 2.77
CA LEU A 287 -2.27 -11.62 3.17
C LEU A 287 -2.30 -11.99 4.66
N GLU A 288 -1.18 -12.52 5.18
CA GLU A 288 -1.14 -13.15 6.51
C GLU A 288 -0.87 -12.15 7.64
N GLU A 289 -0.22 -11.01 7.35
CA GLU A 289 0.09 -9.99 8.36
C GLU A 289 -0.61 -8.66 8.06
N TYR A 290 -0.36 -8.09 6.89
CA TYR A 290 -0.81 -6.74 6.56
C TYR A 290 -2.34 -6.62 6.47
N ILE A 291 -3.03 -7.41 5.64
CA ILE A 291 -4.50 -7.40 5.54
C ILE A 291 -5.16 -7.76 6.88
N ASN A 292 -4.59 -8.73 7.59
CA ASN A 292 -5.06 -9.10 8.94
C ASN A 292 -4.87 -7.96 9.96
N HIS A 293 -3.88 -7.08 9.77
CA HIS A 293 -3.71 -5.86 10.56
C HIS A 293 -4.66 -4.74 10.13
N LEU A 294 -4.98 -4.61 8.85
CA LEU A 294 -5.93 -3.61 8.37
C LEU A 294 -7.37 -3.90 8.83
N THR A 295 -7.75 -5.18 8.85
CA THR A 295 -9.12 -5.58 9.19
C THR A 295 -9.35 -5.69 10.70
N PRO A 296 -10.54 -5.33 11.20
CA PRO A 296 -10.91 -5.54 12.60
C PRO A 296 -11.37 -6.98 12.91
N PHE A 297 -11.23 -7.90 11.96
CA PHE A 297 -11.87 -9.22 12.05
C PHE A 297 -11.12 -10.16 13.01
N HIS A 298 -11.89 -11.03 13.68
CA HIS A 298 -11.32 -12.11 14.49
C HIS A 298 -10.81 -13.28 13.64
N PHE A 299 -11.32 -13.43 12.43
CA PHE A 299 -10.80 -14.39 11.47
C PHE A 299 -9.48 -13.89 10.87
N ARG A 300 -8.44 -14.72 10.89
CA ARG A 300 -7.15 -14.43 10.28
C ARG A 300 -7.05 -15.10 8.92
N PHE A 301 -6.93 -14.32 7.86
CA PHE A 301 -6.73 -14.83 6.51
C PHE A 301 -5.34 -15.45 6.37
N ARG A 302 -5.24 -16.51 5.55
CA ARG A 302 -3.97 -17.12 5.13
C ARG A 302 -3.92 -17.34 3.64
N LEU A 303 -2.71 -17.40 3.11
CA LEU A 303 -2.47 -17.78 1.73
C LEU A 303 -2.80 -19.28 1.54
N ASP A 304 -3.77 -19.61 0.68
CA ASP A 304 -4.08 -20.99 0.24
C ASP A 304 -4.05 -21.08 -1.29
N PRO A 305 -2.88 -21.31 -1.90
CA PRO A 305 -2.69 -21.28 -3.35
C PRO A 305 -3.52 -22.33 -4.10
N LEU A 306 -3.83 -23.46 -3.47
CA LEU A 306 -4.47 -24.59 -4.14
C LEU A 306 -5.95 -24.36 -4.47
N ARG A 307 -6.60 -23.38 -3.82
CA ARG A 307 -8.02 -23.10 -4.05
C ARG A 307 -8.24 -21.95 -5.03
N THR A 308 -7.35 -20.97 -5.08
CA THR A 308 -7.58 -19.69 -5.77
C THR A 308 -7.96 -19.89 -7.24
N VAL A 309 -7.33 -20.83 -7.93
CA VAL A 309 -7.56 -21.11 -9.37
C VAL A 309 -8.96 -21.60 -9.75
N ARG A 310 -9.77 -22.05 -8.79
CA ARG A 310 -11.14 -22.53 -9.05
C ARG A 310 -12.21 -21.46 -8.87
N ALA A 311 -11.83 -20.28 -8.39
CA ALA A 311 -12.77 -19.21 -8.13
C ALA A 311 -13.26 -18.56 -9.42
N SER A 312 -14.53 -18.14 -9.46
CA SER A 312 -15.07 -17.37 -10.60
C SER A 312 -14.35 -16.05 -10.82
N TRP A 313 -13.82 -15.45 -9.75
CA TRP A 313 -13.04 -14.20 -9.78
C TRP A 313 -11.57 -14.39 -10.17
N HIS A 314 -11.08 -15.62 -10.30
CA HIS A 314 -9.68 -15.86 -10.62
C HIS A 314 -9.38 -15.52 -12.08
N ARG A 315 -8.95 -14.28 -12.30
CA ARG A 315 -8.73 -13.65 -13.61
C ARG A 315 -7.50 -12.77 -13.51
N GLU A 316 -6.78 -12.63 -14.61
CA GLU A 316 -5.58 -11.79 -14.63
C GLU A 316 -5.91 -10.39 -14.09
N ASN A 317 -5.03 -9.90 -13.23
CA ASN A 317 -5.24 -8.61 -12.60
C ASN A 317 -5.09 -7.47 -13.61
N TRP A 318 -5.86 -6.41 -13.38
CA TRP A 318 -5.70 -5.13 -14.05
C TRP A 318 -6.10 -4.06 -13.04
N SER A 319 -5.09 -3.38 -12.50
CA SER A 319 -5.26 -2.35 -11.48
C SER A 319 -6.18 -1.24 -11.98
N THR A 320 -7.07 -0.78 -11.10
CA THR A 320 -8.08 0.23 -11.43
C THR A 320 -7.73 1.60 -10.85
N ILE A 321 -8.33 2.66 -11.40
CA ILE A 321 -8.13 4.03 -10.89
C ILE A 321 -8.65 4.15 -9.45
N GLU A 322 -9.77 3.52 -9.15
CA GLU A 322 -10.38 3.46 -7.83
C GLU A 322 -9.43 2.81 -6.82
N PHE A 323 -8.78 1.72 -7.22
CA PHE A 323 -7.80 1.05 -6.39
C PHE A 323 -6.56 1.91 -6.14
N SER A 324 -6.14 2.72 -7.13
CA SER A 324 -5.10 3.72 -6.92
C SER A 324 -5.51 4.83 -5.95
N LEU A 325 -6.78 5.27 -5.97
CA LEU A 325 -7.29 6.33 -5.11
C LEU A 325 -7.38 5.90 -3.64
N VAL A 326 -7.86 4.69 -3.37
CA VAL A 326 -7.99 4.20 -1.99
C VAL A 326 -6.65 4.03 -1.28
N TYR A 327 -5.54 3.98 -2.01
CA TYR A 327 -4.20 3.75 -1.48
C TYR A 327 -3.39 5.02 -1.16
N ARG A 328 -3.99 6.21 -1.30
CA ARG A 328 -3.34 7.50 -1.00
C ARG A 328 -3.33 7.82 0.50
N TRP A 329 -2.67 6.98 1.30
CA TRP A 329 -2.69 7.07 2.77
C TRP A 329 -1.75 8.13 3.36
N HIS A 330 -1.64 9.31 2.74
CA HIS A 330 -0.73 10.36 3.20
C HIS A 330 -1.06 10.86 4.60
N SER A 331 -2.33 10.78 5.00
CA SER A 331 -2.79 11.11 6.36
C SER A 331 -2.19 10.21 7.45
N LEU A 332 -1.67 9.02 7.10
CA LEU A 332 -0.94 8.15 8.03
C LEU A 332 0.52 8.57 8.23
N ILE A 333 1.11 9.35 7.30
CA ILE A 333 2.52 9.74 7.35
C ILE A 333 2.71 10.83 8.41
N PRO A 334 3.57 10.63 9.42
CA PRO A 334 3.78 11.63 10.47
C PRO A 334 4.53 12.86 9.92
N SER A 335 4.26 14.04 10.47
CA SER A 335 5.02 15.27 10.17
C SER A 335 6.45 15.23 10.69
N VAL A 336 6.68 14.38 11.71
CA VAL A 336 7.97 14.23 12.40
C VAL A 336 8.17 12.75 12.69
N TYR A 337 9.30 12.19 12.27
CA TYR A 337 9.75 10.87 12.69
C TYR A 337 10.56 10.98 13.99
N ARG A 338 10.37 10.03 14.91
CA ARG A 338 11.16 9.91 16.13
C ARG A 338 12.25 8.88 15.93
N VAL A 339 13.48 9.32 15.71
CA VAL A 339 14.64 8.46 15.46
C VAL A 339 15.62 8.61 16.62
N ALA A 340 15.95 7.52 17.30
CA ALA A 340 16.81 7.54 18.50
C ALA A 340 16.36 8.57 19.57
N GLY A 341 15.05 8.75 19.74
CA GLY A 341 14.48 9.73 20.67
C GLY A 341 14.54 11.20 20.20
N ARG A 342 15.10 11.48 19.02
CA ARG A 342 15.14 12.80 18.41
C ARG A 342 14.03 12.97 17.38
N GLU A 343 13.51 14.18 17.29
CA GLU A 343 12.49 14.55 16.32
C GLU A 343 13.13 14.97 14.99
N VAL A 344 12.78 14.27 13.91
CA VAL A 344 13.26 14.50 12.55
C VAL A 344 12.06 14.89 11.69
N PRO A 345 11.94 16.17 11.25
CA PRO A 345 10.87 16.61 10.37
C PRO A 345 10.79 15.78 9.09
N LEU A 346 9.59 15.54 8.56
CA LEU A 346 9.36 14.77 7.34
C LEU A 346 10.24 15.26 6.18
N ALA A 347 10.36 16.59 6.02
CA ALA A 347 11.20 17.22 5.01
C ALA A 347 12.68 16.79 5.07
N HIS A 348 13.20 16.49 6.27
CA HIS A 348 14.58 16.04 6.48
C HIS A 348 14.77 14.53 6.28
N THR A 349 13.69 13.80 6.03
CA THR A 349 13.73 12.36 5.72
C THR A 349 13.63 12.06 4.23
N LEU A 350 13.26 13.04 3.41
CA LEU A 350 13.19 12.89 1.96
C LEU A 350 14.60 12.64 1.40
N ALA A 351 14.76 11.61 0.58
CA ALA A 351 16.02 11.30 -0.10
C ALA A 351 17.25 11.15 0.81
N ASN A 352 17.06 10.97 2.12
CA ASN A 352 18.13 10.96 3.11
C ASN A 352 18.52 9.53 3.50
N GLY A 353 19.26 8.84 2.63
CA GLY A 353 19.74 7.47 2.89
C GLY A 353 20.76 7.41 4.03
N ARG A 354 21.45 8.52 4.30
CA ARG A 354 22.40 8.65 5.42
C ARG A 354 21.74 8.35 6.77
N LEU A 355 20.49 8.77 6.95
CA LEU A 355 19.73 8.49 8.18
C LEU A 355 19.61 6.97 8.45
N ILE A 356 19.56 6.15 7.39
CA ILE A 356 19.47 4.70 7.50
C ILE A 356 20.81 4.07 7.84
N GLU A 357 21.88 4.53 7.20
CA GLU A 357 23.24 4.05 7.49
C GLU A 357 23.70 4.43 8.89
N GLU A 358 23.44 5.67 9.35
CA GLU A 358 23.86 6.15 10.66
C GLU A 358 23.10 5.49 11.82
N ARG A 359 21.79 5.25 11.64
CA ARG A 359 20.95 4.65 12.70
C ARG A 359 21.00 3.12 12.70
N GLY A 360 21.22 2.51 11.54
CA GLY A 360 21.11 1.06 11.35
C GLY A 360 19.67 0.58 11.18
N MET A 361 19.48 -0.52 10.45
CA MET A 361 18.16 -1.05 10.11
C MET A 361 17.36 -1.49 11.34
N GLY A 362 17.95 -2.32 12.22
CA GLY A 362 17.28 -2.87 13.39
C GLY A 362 16.66 -1.79 14.28
N PRO A 363 17.47 -0.82 14.76
CA PRO A 363 16.97 0.30 15.54
C PRO A 363 15.92 1.15 14.82
N LEU A 364 16.02 1.34 13.49
CA LEU A 364 15.00 2.07 12.73
C LEU A 364 13.66 1.34 12.65
N PHE A 365 13.67 0.01 12.46
CA PHE A 365 12.43 -0.77 12.51
C PHE A 365 11.78 -0.69 13.89
N ASP A 366 12.58 -0.66 14.96
CA ASP A 366 12.09 -0.46 16.33
C ASP A 366 11.50 0.94 16.54
N ASP A 367 12.19 1.99 16.08
CA ASP A 367 11.72 3.38 16.12
C ASP A 367 10.36 3.52 15.41
N LEU A 368 10.24 3.05 14.16
CA LEU A 368 8.99 3.08 13.39
C LEU A 368 7.89 2.21 13.99
N SER A 369 8.24 1.11 14.64
CA SER A 369 7.28 0.21 15.31
C SER A 369 6.81 0.73 16.67
N ARG A 370 7.47 1.73 17.25
CA ARG A 370 7.05 2.38 18.50
C ARG A 370 6.27 3.66 18.26
N GLN A 371 6.59 4.37 17.19
CA GLN A 371 5.88 5.59 16.82
C GLN A 371 4.48 5.27 16.26
N PRO A 372 3.40 5.86 16.78
CA PRO A 372 2.09 5.80 16.13
C PRO A 372 2.11 6.48 14.76
N ALA A 373 1.39 5.92 13.79
CA ALA A 373 1.09 6.62 12.54
C ALA A 373 0.11 7.80 12.79
N GLY A 374 -0.06 8.66 11.79
CA GLY A 374 -1.22 9.56 11.74
C GLY A 374 -2.53 8.78 11.62
N ARG A 375 -3.65 9.37 12.01
CA ARG A 375 -5.00 8.83 11.78
C ARG A 375 -5.38 9.01 10.31
N MET A 376 -5.96 7.99 9.70
CA MET A 376 -6.52 8.15 8.36
C MET A 376 -7.67 9.18 8.38
N GLY A 377 -7.76 9.98 7.33
CA GLY A 377 -8.93 10.77 7.00
C GLY A 377 -8.59 12.22 6.67
N LEU A 378 -9.63 13.04 6.60
CA LEU A 378 -9.51 14.48 6.42
C LEU A 378 -8.80 15.17 7.61
N PHE A 379 -8.26 16.36 7.34
CA PHE A 379 -7.52 17.23 8.25
C PHE A 379 -6.29 16.60 8.91
N ASN A 380 -5.61 15.70 8.19
CA ASN A 380 -4.47 14.99 8.75
C ASN A 380 -3.34 14.65 7.77
N THR A 381 -3.29 15.21 6.57
CA THR A 381 -2.16 15.11 5.64
C THR A 381 -1.16 16.25 5.90
N ASP A 382 0.13 15.92 6.02
CA ASP A 382 1.20 16.91 6.20
C ASP A 382 1.21 17.96 5.06
N PRO A 383 1.41 19.26 5.33
CA PRO A 383 1.46 20.29 4.29
C PRO A 383 2.43 20.01 3.14
N LEU A 384 3.54 19.30 3.39
CA LEU A 384 4.51 18.90 2.37
C LEU A 384 3.93 17.93 1.33
N LEU A 385 2.89 17.18 1.72
CA LEU A 385 2.21 16.20 0.88
C LEU A 385 0.90 16.74 0.28
N LEU A 386 0.43 17.91 0.71
CA LEU A 386 -0.81 18.53 0.24
C LEU A 386 -0.88 18.73 -1.29
N PRO A 387 0.22 19.07 -2.00
CA PRO A 387 0.18 19.14 -3.47
C PRO A 387 -0.19 17.80 -4.12
N ILE A 388 0.08 16.67 -3.46
CA ILE A 388 -0.30 15.33 -3.95
C ILE A 388 -1.82 15.12 -3.81
N GLU A 389 -2.43 15.66 -2.75
CA GLU A 389 -3.89 15.63 -2.56
C GLU A 389 -4.59 16.43 -3.66
N ALA A 390 -4.11 17.65 -3.93
CA ALA A 390 -4.63 18.49 -5.00
C ALA A 390 -4.54 17.82 -6.37
N ARG A 391 -3.35 17.28 -6.73
CA ARG A 391 -3.17 16.55 -7.98
C ARG A 391 -4.04 15.29 -8.04
N THR A 392 -4.30 14.62 -6.93
CA THR A 392 -5.17 13.44 -6.89
C THR A 392 -6.62 13.81 -7.22
N VAL A 393 -7.14 14.90 -6.64
CA VAL A 393 -8.47 15.42 -6.96
C VAL A 393 -8.54 15.87 -8.43
N GLU A 394 -7.52 16.57 -8.92
CA GLU A 394 -7.41 17.01 -10.30
C GLU A 394 -7.46 15.83 -11.28
N VAL A 395 -6.58 14.83 -11.12
CA VAL A 395 -6.55 13.62 -11.97
C VAL A 395 -7.87 12.84 -11.88
N SER A 396 -8.45 12.71 -10.69
CA SER A 396 -9.74 12.03 -10.52
C SER A 396 -10.84 12.70 -11.35
N ARG A 397 -10.81 14.02 -11.51
CA ARG A 397 -11.79 14.77 -12.31
C ARG A 397 -11.44 14.79 -13.80
N GLU A 398 -10.15 14.90 -14.16
CA GLU A 398 -9.66 14.71 -15.54
C GLU A 398 -10.08 13.35 -16.12
N LEU A 399 -10.13 12.31 -15.28
CA LEU A 399 -10.56 10.96 -15.63
C LEU A 399 -12.07 10.72 -15.49
N GLU A 400 -12.83 11.76 -15.12
CA GLU A 400 -14.29 11.70 -14.96
C GLU A 400 -14.69 10.55 -14.01
N VAL A 401 -14.00 10.44 -12.88
CA VAL A 401 -14.36 9.45 -11.84
C VAL A 401 -15.70 9.86 -11.22
N ALA A 402 -16.67 8.94 -11.25
CA ALA A 402 -18.02 9.12 -10.72
C ALA A 402 -18.04 9.52 -9.23
N SER A 403 -19.21 9.98 -8.76
CA SER A 403 -19.36 10.49 -7.39
C SER A 403 -19.14 9.41 -6.33
N TYR A 404 -18.86 9.84 -5.10
CA TYR A 404 -18.81 8.95 -3.95
C TYR A 404 -20.06 8.05 -3.83
N ASN A 405 -21.26 8.60 -4.06
CA ASN A 405 -22.50 7.86 -3.95
C ASN A 405 -22.71 6.84 -5.08
N ASP A 406 -22.22 7.10 -6.29
CA ASP A 406 -22.28 6.12 -7.39
C ASP A 406 -21.44 4.89 -7.07
N TYR A 407 -20.27 5.10 -6.48
CA TYR A 407 -19.44 3.98 -6.00
C TYR A 407 -20.03 3.28 -4.78
N ARG A 408 -20.71 4.00 -3.86
CA ARG A 408 -21.46 3.33 -2.79
C ARG A 408 -22.44 2.32 -3.37
N GLU A 409 -23.27 2.76 -4.31
CA GLU A 409 -24.27 1.92 -4.96
C GLU A 409 -23.62 0.76 -5.72
N HIS A 410 -22.59 1.04 -6.53
CA HIS A 410 -21.85 0.02 -7.27
C HIS A 410 -21.32 -1.10 -6.37
N PHE A 411 -20.79 -0.75 -5.19
CA PHE A 411 -20.23 -1.71 -4.23
C PHE A 411 -21.25 -2.23 -3.19
N GLY A 412 -22.55 -2.03 -3.44
CA GLY A 412 -23.64 -2.62 -2.67
C GLY A 412 -23.91 -1.93 -1.32
N PHE A 413 -23.65 -0.64 -1.23
CA PHE A 413 -24.11 0.24 -0.16
C PHE A 413 -25.27 1.11 -0.66
N PRO A 414 -26.30 1.37 0.16
CA PRO A 414 -27.25 2.44 -0.11
C PRO A 414 -26.51 3.78 -0.32
N ARG A 415 -26.98 4.59 -1.28
CA ARG A 415 -26.57 6.00 -1.41
C ARG A 415 -26.78 6.72 -0.08
N ALA A 416 -25.78 7.50 0.32
CA ALA A 416 -25.94 8.41 1.45
C ALA A 416 -26.84 9.58 1.03
N THR A 417 -27.69 10.04 1.94
CA THR A 417 -28.61 11.17 1.72
C THR A 417 -28.31 12.34 2.64
N ASP A 418 -27.39 12.17 3.58
CA ASP A 418 -27.01 13.18 4.58
C ASP A 418 -25.53 12.99 4.95
N LEU A 419 -24.80 14.08 5.18
CA LEU A 419 -23.38 14.03 5.57
C LEU A 419 -23.15 13.35 6.92
N ARG A 420 -24.15 13.29 7.81
CA ARG A 420 -24.12 12.49 9.05
C ARG A 420 -23.92 10.99 8.80
N GLN A 421 -24.23 10.53 7.59
CA GLN A 421 -24.03 9.14 7.18
C GLN A 421 -22.62 8.88 6.66
N VAL A 422 -21.87 9.94 6.34
CA VAL A 422 -20.45 9.89 5.98
C VAL A 422 -19.60 10.02 7.24
N THR A 423 -19.88 11.00 8.11
CA THR A 423 -19.11 11.25 9.33
C THR A 423 -19.96 11.77 10.48
N GLY A 424 -19.63 11.34 11.70
CA GLY A 424 -20.14 11.90 12.94
C GLY A 424 -19.36 13.13 13.42
N ASP A 425 -18.20 13.44 12.82
CA ASP A 425 -17.40 14.61 13.19
C ASP A 425 -18.05 15.90 12.65
N PRO A 426 -18.55 16.79 13.53
CA PRO A 426 -19.22 18.01 13.09
C PRO A 426 -18.28 18.95 12.32
N VAL A 427 -16.98 18.96 12.62
CA VAL A 427 -16.00 19.79 11.90
C VAL A 427 -15.86 19.33 10.46
N VAL A 428 -15.78 18.01 10.26
CA VAL A 428 -15.73 17.41 8.91
C VAL A 428 -17.02 17.67 8.18
N ARG A 429 -18.18 17.45 8.82
CA ARG A 429 -19.48 17.68 8.22
C ARG A 429 -19.67 19.14 7.77
N ASP A 430 -19.33 20.10 8.62
CA ASP A 430 -19.51 21.52 8.31
C ASP A 430 -18.57 21.95 7.17
N ALA A 431 -17.34 21.43 7.13
CA ALA A 431 -16.41 21.70 6.05
C ALA A 431 -16.87 21.09 4.71
N LEU A 432 -17.37 19.85 4.73
CA LEU A 432 -17.92 19.20 3.53
C LEU A 432 -19.17 19.95 3.04
N HIS A 433 -20.08 20.33 3.94
CA HIS A 433 -21.26 21.12 3.58
C HIS A 433 -20.88 22.47 2.98
N GLY A 434 -19.92 23.18 3.59
CA GLY A 434 -19.46 24.48 3.09
C GLY A 434 -18.75 24.42 1.73
N MET A 435 -18.09 23.30 1.39
CA MET A 435 -17.36 23.15 0.14
C MET A 435 -18.14 22.47 -0.98
N TYR A 436 -18.97 21.49 -0.66
CA TYR A 436 -19.69 20.65 -1.64
C TYR A 436 -21.22 20.80 -1.57
N GLY A 437 -21.75 21.43 -0.52
CA GLY A 437 -23.20 21.54 -0.28
C GLY A 437 -23.86 20.25 0.19
N GLY A 438 -23.73 19.16 -0.57
CA GLY A 438 -24.39 17.89 -0.32
C GLY A 438 -23.52 16.66 -0.58
N VAL A 439 -24.03 15.50 -0.16
CA VAL A 439 -23.29 14.23 -0.25
C VAL A 439 -23.17 13.69 -1.69
N ASP A 440 -24.13 14.02 -2.56
CA ASP A 440 -24.08 13.62 -3.98
C ASP A 440 -23.00 14.37 -4.78
N GLU A 441 -22.54 15.52 -4.30
CA GLU A 441 -21.49 16.31 -4.97
C GLU A 441 -20.07 15.84 -4.63
N LEU A 442 -19.91 14.97 -3.63
CA LEU A 442 -18.58 14.53 -3.18
C LEU A 442 -17.84 13.77 -4.28
N ASP A 443 -16.61 14.20 -4.56
CA ASP A 443 -15.64 13.38 -5.29
C ASP A 443 -15.48 12.04 -4.56
N LEU A 444 -15.27 10.93 -5.29
CA LEU A 444 -14.97 9.63 -4.68
C LEU A 444 -13.85 9.78 -3.65
N TYR A 445 -12.74 10.42 -4.05
CA TYR A 445 -11.54 10.60 -3.24
C TYR A 445 -11.81 11.29 -1.90
N VAL A 446 -12.56 12.40 -1.91
CA VAL A 446 -12.91 13.11 -0.67
C VAL A 446 -13.83 12.25 0.19
N GLY A 447 -14.85 11.63 -0.41
CA GLY A 447 -15.83 10.82 0.32
C GLY A 447 -15.23 9.61 1.03
N ILE A 448 -14.29 8.90 0.41
CA ILE A 448 -13.67 7.71 1.02
C ILE A 448 -12.75 8.04 2.21
N PHE A 449 -12.15 9.23 2.23
CA PHE A 449 -11.33 9.70 3.36
C PHE A 449 -12.13 10.50 4.39
N ALA A 450 -13.33 11.00 4.03
CA ALA A 450 -14.28 11.56 4.97
C ALA A 450 -15.06 10.50 5.75
N GLU A 451 -15.26 9.31 5.18
CA GLU A 451 -16.10 8.28 5.80
C GLU A 451 -15.47 7.72 7.09
N ASP A 452 -16.20 7.82 8.22
CA ASP A 452 -15.66 7.36 9.50
C ASP A 452 -15.38 5.85 9.50
N ALA A 453 -14.22 5.49 10.04
CA ALA A 453 -13.87 4.12 10.30
C ALA A 453 -14.77 3.52 11.41
N ARG A 454 -15.19 2.27 11.22
CA ARG A 454 -15.84 1.49 12.29
C ARG A 454 -14.88 1.28 13.46
N HIS A 455 -15.42 1.04 14.65
CA HIS A 455 -14.60 0.72 15.82
C HIS A 455 -13.61 -0.42 15.52
N GLY A 456 -12.33 -0.15 15.75
CA GLY A 456 -11.22 -1.08 15.49
C GLY A 456 -10.79 -1.19 14.02
N SER A 457 -11.52 -0.63 13.05
CA SER A 457 -11.10 -0.54 11.64
C SER A 457 -10.12 0.63 11.45
N LEU A 458 -9.24 0.53 10.45
CA LEU A 458 -8.45 1.68 10.01
C LEU A 458 -9.21 2.57 9.02
N PHE A 459 -10.21 2.02 8.35
CA PHE A 459 -10.85 2.62 7.18
C PHE A 459 -12.36 2.72 7.33
N GLY A 460 -12.95 3.70 6.62
CA GLY A 460 -14.37 3.72 6.28
C GLY A 460 -14.78 2.50 5.47
N ASN A 461 -16.10 2.29 5.35
CA ASN A 461 -16.68 1.09 4.75
C ASN A 461 -16.38 0.95 3.26
N LEU A 462 -16.52 2.03 2.50
CA LEU A 462 -16.34 2.01 1.05
C LEU A 462 -14.86 1.83 0.71
N LEU A 463 -13.98 2.56 1.38
CA LEU A 463 -12.52 2.43 1.22
C LEU A 463 -12.08 0.99 1.53
N GLY A 464 -12.51 0.45 2.68
CA GLY A 464 -12.20 -0.94 3.06
C GLY A 464 -12.81 -1.98 2.12
N ARG A 465 -13.95 -1.69 1.48
CA ARG A 465 -14.59 -2.57 0.50
C ARG A 465 -13.77 -2.68 -0.77
N ILE A 466 -13.32 -1.55 -1.34
CA ILE A 466 -12.50 -1.51 -2.55
C ILE A 466 -11.15 -2.22 -2.29
N ILE A 467 -10.46 -1.89 -1.19
CA ILE A 467 -9.23 -2.61 -0.78
C ILE A 467 -9.47 -4.12 -0.70
N GLY A 468 -10.55 -4.55 -0.04
CA GLY A 468 -10.87 -5.97 0.09
C GLY A 468 -11.04 -6.66 -1.26
N ILE A 469 -11.69 -6.01 -2.23
CA ILE A 469 -11.90 -6.57 -3.56
C ILE A 469 -10.58 -6.67 -4.32
N ASP A 470 -9.86 -5.56 -4.43
CA ASP A 470 -8.69 -5.46 -5.30
C ASP A 470 -7.45 -6.12 -4.69
N SER A 471 -7.16 -5.91 -3.40
CA SER A 471 -5.96 -6.50 -2.77
C SER A 471 -5.99 -8.03 -2.75
N PHE A 472 -7.15 -8.65 -2.47
CA PHE A 472 -7.24 -10.10 -2.53
C PHE A 472 -7.17 -10.62 -3.97
N SER A 473 -7.90 -10.00 -4.90
CA SER A 473 -7.92 -10.47 -6.28
C SER A 473 -6.55 -10.29 -6.95
N GLU A 474 -5.85 -9.17 -6.74
CA GLU A 474 -4.50 -8.94 -7.27
C GLU A 474 -3.47 -9.91 -6.68
N ALA A 475 -3.47 -10.10 -5.36
CA ALA A 475 -2.50 -10.97 -4.71
C ALA A 475 -2.69 -12.45 -5.07
N LEU A 476 -3.94 -12.92 -5.13
CA LEU A 476 -4.25 -14.34 -5.27
C LEU A 476 -4.30 -14.84 -6.73
N THR A 477 -4.26 -13.94 -7.71
CA THR A 477 -4.20 -14.28 -9.14
C THR A 477 -2.78 -14.27 -9.70
N ASN A 478 -1.77 -14.03 -8.86
CA ASN A 478 -0.38 -14.08 -9.30
C ASN A 478 -0.05 -15.49 -9.85
N PRO A 479 0.54 -15.61 -11.06
CA PRO A 479 0.77 -16.90 -11.70
C PRO A 479 1.63 -17.84 -10.86
N LEU A 480 2.54 -17.32 -10.03
CA LEU A 480 3.39 -18.09 -9.14
C LEU A 480 2.62 -18.90 -8.09
N LEU A 481 1.34 -18.56 -7.84
CA LEU A 481 0.45 -19.30 -6.94
C LEU A 481 -0.31 -20.43 -7.64
N SER A 482 -0.24 -20.52 -8.97
CA SER A 482 -0.87 -21.60 -9.73
C SER A 482 -0.36 -22.96 -9.25
N PRO A 483 -1.20 -23.99 -9.06
CA PRO A 483 -0.76 -25.32 -8.60
C PRO A 483 0.33 -25.97 -9.46
N ARG A 484 0.45 -25.57 -10.75
CA ARG A 484 1.52 -26.06 -11.64
C ARG A 484 2.87 -25.40 -11.39
N LEU A 485 2.86 -24.16 -10.88
CA LEU A 485 4.07 -23.38 -10.62
C LEU A 485 4.43 -23.36 -9.13
N PHE A 486 3.45 -23.50 -8.22
CA PHE A 486 3.66 -23.51 -6.77
C PHE A 486 4.27 -24.83 -6.27
N THR A 487 5.47 -25.16 -6.74
CA THR A 487 6.17 -26.42 -6.51
C THR A 487 7.67 -26.21 -6.31
N PRO A 488 8.40 -27.20 -5.74
CA PRO A 488 9.86 -27.13 -5.63
C PRO A 488 10.59 -26.96 -6.97
N ALA A 489 9.99 -27.30 -8.11
CA ALA A 489 10.62 -27.10 -9.42
C ALA A 489 10.79 -25.61 -9.76
N THR A 490 9.86 -24.75 -9.34
CA THR A 490 9.90 -23.31 -9.58
C THR A 490 10.68 -22.55 -8.50
N PHE A 491 10.61 -23.01 -7.26
CA PHE A 491 11.15 -22.27 -6.11
C PHE A 491 12.39 -22.91 -5.48
N SER A 492 12.80 -24.11 -5.88
CA SER A 492 13.65 -25.05 -5.12
C SER A 492 13.00 -25.56 -3.81
N PRO A 493 13.41 -26.74 -3.32
CA PRO A 493 13.15 -27.19 -1.94
C PRO A 493 13.44 -26.13 -0.85
N GLU A 494 14.56 -25.42 -0.96
CA GLU A 494 15.02 -24.39 -0.01
C GLU A 494 14.11 -23.17 -0.07
N GLY A 495 13.76 -22.70 -1.27
CA GLY A 495 12.80 -21.62 -1.43
C GLY A 495 11.42 -21.97 -0.88
N MET A 496 10.95 -23.21 -1.10
CA MET A 496 9.71 -23.69 -0.49
C MET A 496 9.79 -23.73 1.04
N ASP A 497 10.95 -24.05 1.62
CA ASP A 497 11.17 -24.01 3.07
C ASP A 497 11.20 -22.57 3.62
N ILE A 498 11.89 -21.66 2.93
CA ILE A 498 11.94 -20.22 3.25
C ILE A 498 10.51 -19.64 3.24
N LEU A 499 9.72 -19.96 2.22
CA LEU A 499 8.31 -19.55 2.13
C LEU A 499 7.50 -20.14 3.28
N ARG A 500 7.68 -21.42 3.64
CA ARG A 500 6.96 -22.06 4.76
C ARG A 500 7.30 -21.42 6.11
N ARG A 501 8.56 -21.07 6.34
CA ARG A 501 9.07 -20.53 7.61
C ARG A 501 8.84 -19.04 7.80
N THR A 502 8.75 -18.25 6.73
CA THR A 502 8.44 -16.82 6.83
C THR A 502 6.96 -16.62 7.19
N ARG A 503 6.69 -15.99 8.34
CA ARG A 503 5.34 -15.73 8.86
C ARG A 503 5.06 -14.25 9.05
N SER A 504 6.09 -13.44 9.24
CA SER A 504 5.97 -12.01 9.53
C SER A 504 7.13 -11.20 8.97
N LEU A 505 6.93 -9.89 8.85
CA LEU A 505 7.98 -8.92 8.55
C LEU A 505 9.08 -8.95 9.61
N SER A 506 8.73 -9.25 10.86
CA SER A 506 9.69 -9.48 11.94
C SER A 506 10.69 -10.60 11.61
N ASP A 507 10.24 -11.69 10.99
CA ASP A 507 11.13 -12.78 10.58
C ASP A 507 12.12 -12.34 9.49
N VAL A 508 11.68 -11.46 8.60
CA VAL A 508 12.52 -10.91 7.53
C VAL A 508 13.54 -9.93 8.11
N VAL A 509 13.12 -9.04 9.01
CA VAL A 509 14.03 -8.08 9.65
C VAL A 509 15.14 -8.81 10.41
N HIS A 510 14.80 -9.68 11.36
CA HIS A 510 15.80 -10.26 12.25
C HIS A 510 16.79 -11.19 11.56
N ARG A 511 16.45 -11.79 10.41
CA ARG A 511 17.40 -12.62 9.63
C ARG A 511 18.29 -11.84 8.67
N ASN A 512 18.06 -10.53 8.53
CA ASN A 512 18.83 -9.62 7.67
C ASN A 512 19.59 -8.56 8.48
N LEU A 513 19.91 -8.88 9.74
CA LEU A 513 20.75 -8.08 10.64
C LEU A 513 21.97 -8.90 11.11
N PRO A 514 22.83 -9.42 10.20
CA PRO A 514 24.01 -10.17 10.61
C PRO A 514 25.01 -9.33 11.43
N GLU A 515 24.93 -8.00 11.33
CA GLU A 515 25.76 -7.07 12.08
C GLU A 515 25.30 -6.84 13.53
N ASP A 516 24.12 -7.37 13.90
CA ASP A 516 23.41 -6.95 15.11
C ASP A 516 22.48 -8.06 15.64
N ASP A 517 22.85 -8.62 16.80
CA ASP A 517 22.04 -9.64 17.51
C ASP A 517 20.90 -9.04 18.34
N GLY A 518 20.63 -7.74 18.19
CA GLY A 518 19.56 -7.03 18.87
C GLY A 518 18.17 -7.59 18.54
N ARG A 519 17.33 -7.71 19.57
CA ARG A 519 15.92 -8.10 19.40
C ARG A 519 15.03 -6.87 19.33
N TYR A 520 14.71 -6.46 18.11
CA TYR A 520 13.95 -5.26 17.82
C TYR A 520 12.44 -5.50 17.81
N ARG A 521 11.66 -4.47 18.15
CA ARG A 521 10.23 -4.51 17.90
C ARG A 521 9.98 -4.28 16.41
N VAL A 522 9.33 -5.23 15.76
CA VAL A 522 8.84 -5.08 14.38
C VAL A 522 7.35 -5.35 14.37
N SER A 523 6.54 -4.29 14.21
CA SER A 523 5.09 -4.40 14.30
C SER A 523 4.40 -3.28 13.56
N LEU A 524 3.42 -3.63 12.72
CA LEU A 524 2.49 -2.69 12.10
C LEU A 524 1.51 -2.07 13.12
N GLY A 525 1.34 -2.72 14.29
CA GLY A 525 0.41 -2.31 15.34
C GLY A 525 1.03 -1.76 16.63
N VAL A 526 0.33 -0.81 17.28
CA VAL A 526 0.75 -0.11 18.51
C VAL A 526 0.71 -1.01 19.75
N LYS A 527 -0.24 -1.95 19.80
CA LYS A 527 -0.26 -3.05 20.78
C LYS A 527 0.28 -4.31 20.10
N ARG A 528 1.03 -5.16 20.82
CA ARG A 528 1.28 -6.52 20.33
C ARG A 528 -0.08 -7.16 20.11
N ALA A 529 -0.32 -7.69 18.90
CA ALA A 529 -1.47 -8.55 18.69
C ALA A 529 -1.39 -9.68 19.76
N PRO A 530 -2.49 -9.96 20.48
CA PRO A 530 -2.49 -11.00 21.50
C PRO A 530 -2.17 -12.37 20.92
#